data_AF-A0A1E3A758-F1
#
_entry.id   AF-A0A1E3A758-F1
#
_cell.length_a   1.000
_cell.length_b   1.000
_cell.length_c   1.000
_cell.angle_alpha   90.00
_cell.angle_beta   90.00
_cell.angle_gamma   90.00
#
_symmetry.space_group_name_H-M   'P 1'
#
loop_
_entity.id
_entity.type
_entity.pdbx_description
1 polymer ?
#
loop_
_entity_poly.entity_id
_entity_poly.type
_entity_poly.pdbx_seq_one_letter_code
_entity_poly.pdbx_strand_id
1 'polypeptide(L)'
;MEEIFVFLTEYTEFLEKMEVTQQEKLDLLLSGDLKKIEQSIMVQQAMDKQLENLEQARMRLFQEHGMEGKTFRELIPLQPEARNGEGSSSCRQDWQLLYDRLQKAIDNIRYYNKKSQDFARSELVKAGSDAGTVDPSSGVYHPDYGGRKNMFSKKI
;
A
#
# COMPACT_ATOMS: atom_id res chain seq x y z
N MET A 1 6.82 12.40 -22.14
CA MET A 1 7.11 10.97 -21.83
C MET A 1 8.20 10.83 -20.78
N GLU A 2 9.28 11.60 -20.85
CA GLU A 2 10.30 11.59 -19.79
C GLU A 2 9.73 12.00 -18.43
N GLU A 3 8.87 13.02 -18.37
CA GLU A 3 8.18 13.42 -17.13
C GLU A 3 7.33 12.28 -16.53
N ILE A 4 6.58 11.55 -17.36
CA ILE A 4 5.84 10.34 -16.92
C ILE A 4 6.81 9.29 -16.37
N PHE A 5 7.94 9.07 -17.03
CA PHE A 5 8.93 8.10 -16.57
C PHE A 5 9.51 8.47 -15.21
N VAL A 6 9.88 9.74 -15.02
CA VAL A 6 10.38 10.27 -13.74
C VAL A 6 9.32 10.10 -12.66
N PHE A 7 8.08 10.53 -12.92
CA PHE A 7 6.99 10.37 -11.98
C PHE A 7 6.74 8.90 -11.61
N LEU A 8 6.70 7.99 -12.59
CA LEU A 8 6.51 6.56 -12.33
C LEU A 8 7.70 5.96 -11.57
N THR A 9 8.88 6.54 -11.69
CA THR A 9 10.05 6.17 -10.88
C THR A 9 9.81 6.52 -9.42
N GLU A 10 9.45 7.77 -9.13
CA GLU A 10 9.12 8.22 -7.77
C GLU A 10 7.94 7.42 -7.17
N TYR A 11 6.91 7.16 -7.97
CA TYR A 11 5.77 6.33 -7.57
C TYR A 11 6.20 4.91 -7.19
N THR A 12 7.11 4.32 -7.98
CA THR A 12 7.65 2.97 -7.71
C THR A 12 8.49 2.95 -6.45
N GLU A 13 9.36 3.94 -6.26
CA GLU A 13 10.18 4.09 -5.04
C GLU A 13 9.32 4.26 -3.78
N PHE A 14 8.22 5.00 -3.88
CA PHE A 14 7.26 5.11 -2.80
C PHE A 14 6.63 3.76 -2.44
N LEU A 15 6.25 2.94 -3.44
CA LEU A 15 5.74 1.60 -3.16
C LEU A 15 6.80 0.65 -2.62
N GLU A 16 8.05 0.72 -3.08
CA GLU A 16 9.15 -0.04 -2.49
C GLU A 16 9.37 0.35 -1.01
N LYS A 17 9.24 1.63 -0.65
CA LYS A 17 9.26 2.05 0.76
C LYS A 17 8.07 1.50 1.53
N MET A 18 6.87 1.53 0.95
CA MET A 18 5.66 0.99 1.57
C MET A 18 5.78 -0.53 1.78
N GLU A 19 6.42 -1.26 0.86
CA GLU A 19 6.76 -2.69 1.01
C GLU A 19 7.57 -2.93 2.28
N VAL A 20 8.65 -2.18 2.48
CA VAL A 20 9.50 -2.29 3.69
C VAL A 20 8.69 -2.06 4.95
N THR A 21 7.85 -1.02 4.97
CA THR A 21 6.99 -0.75 6.14
C THR A 21 5.95 -1.84 6.39
N GLN A 22 5.42 -2.51 5.37
CA GLN A 22 4.54 -3.68 5.59
C GLN A 22 5.30 -4.87 6.19
N GLN A 23 6.53 -5.08 5.76
CA GLN A 23 7.38 -6.13 6.35
C GLN A 23 7.67 -5.81 7.82
N GLU A 24 8.06 -4.58 8.14
CA GLU A 24 8.29 -4.14 9.52
C GLU A 24 7.04 -4.29 10.39
N LYS A 25 5.86 -3.93 9.86
CA LYS A 25 4.58 -4.11 10.55
C LYS A 25 4.31 -5.58 10.88
N LEU A 26 4.58 -6.49 9.95
CA LEU A 26 4.46 -7.93 10.20
C LEU A 26 5.41 -8.37 11.32
N ASP A 27 6.67 -7.92 11.30
CA ASP A 27 7.65 -8.26 12.32
C ASP A 27 7.23 -7.73 13.72
N LEU A 28 6.66 -6.53 13.77
CA LEU A 28 6.10 -5.95 15.00
C LEU A 28 4.90 -6.76 15.52
N LEU A 29 3.99 -7.19 14.64
CA LEU A 29 2.88 -8.05 15.02
C LEU A 29 3.38 -9.37 15.62
N LEU A 30 4.38 -9.99 15.01
CA LEU A 30 4.99 -11.23 15.51
C LEU A 30 5.68 -11.05 16.85
N SER A 31 6.19 -9.84 17.16
CA SER A 31 6.82 -9.54 18.45
C SER A 31 5.84 -9.39 19.62
N GLY A 32 4.55 -9.11 19.34
CA GLY A 32 3.52 -8.88 20.35
C GLY A 32 3.60 -7.53 21.10
N ASP A 33 4.47 -6.61 20.68
CA ASP A 33 4.59 -5.27 21.29
C ASP A 33 3.43 -4.36 20.87
N LEU A 34 2.34 -4.38 21.64
CA LEU A 34 1.10 -3.64 21.36
C LEU A 34 1.32 -2.14 21.10
N LYS A 35 2.26 -1.50 21.81
CA LYS A 35 2.53 -0.07 21.64
C LYS A 35 3.16 0.22 20.28
N LYS A 36 4.07 -0.63 19.83
CA LYS A 36 4.67 -0.50 18.49
C LYS A 36 3.71 -0.88 17.38
N ILE A 37 2.81 -1.84 17.64
CA ILE A 37 1.74 -2.18 16.70
C ILE A 37 0.83 -0.96 16.47
N GLU A 38 0.40 -0.26 17.52
CA GLU A 38 -0.42 0.96 17.38
C GLU A 38 0.30 2.05 16.57
N GLN A 39 1.58 2.29 16.85
CA GLN A 39 2.41 3.23 16.07
C GLN A 39 2.49 2.82 14.60
N SER A 40 2.65 1.53 14.30
CA SER A 40 2.69 1.02 12.92
C SER A 40 1.38 1.28 12.15
N ILE A 41 0.23 1.27 12.83
CA ILE A 41 -1.07 1.57 12.23
C ILE A 41 -1.16 3.04 11.83
N MET A 42 -0.65 3.96 12.66
CA MET A 42 -0.60 5.38 12.33
C MET A 42 0.30 5.66 11.12
N VAL A 43 1.46 5.00 11.04
CA VAL A 43 2.35 5.09 9.88
C VAL A 43 1.63 4.59 8.63
N GLN A 44 0.89 3.48 8.73
CA GLN A 44 0.10 2.96 7.61
C GLN A 44 -0.91 3.98 7.08
N GLN A 45 -1.70 4.58 7.97
CA GLN A 45 -2.71 5.59 7.57
C GLN A 45 -2.08 6.79 6.87
N ALA A 46 -0.89 7.22 7.32
CA ALA A 46 -0.16 8.29 6.66
C ALA A 46 0.32 7.90 5.25
N MET A 47 0.81 6.65 5.08
CA MET A 47 1.19 6.13 3.76
C MET A 47 -0.01 5.97 2.82
N ASP A 48 -1.15 5.49 3.32
CA ASP A 48 -2.37 5.34 2.50
C ASP A 48 -2.81 6.69 1.93
N LYS A 49 -2.78 7.75 2.76
CA LYS A 49 -3.07 9.12 2.31
C LYS A 49 -2.06 9.62 1.28
N GLN A 50 -0.77 9.29 1.43
CA GLN A 50 0.25 9.65 0.45
C GLN A 50 0.04 8.91 -0.88
N LEU A 51 -0.35 7.63 -0.82
CA LEU A 51 -0.66 6.83 -2.01
C LEU A 51 -1.87 7.38 -2.76
N GLU A 52 -2.93 7.77 -2.05
CA GLU A 52 -4.10 8.43 -2.66
C GLU A 52 -3.70 9.71 -3.40
N ASN A 53 -2.86 10.55 -2.79
CA ASN A 53 -2.36 11.77 -3.42
C ASN A 53 -1.50 11.48 -4.66
N LEU A 54 -0.62 10.47 -4.58
CA LEU A 54 0.20 10.03 -5.71
C LEU A 54 -0.68 9.50 -6.85
N GLU A 55 -1.72 8.73 -6.54
CA GLU A 55 -2.64 8.21 -7.57
C GLU A 55 -3.42 9.34 -8.25
N GLN A 56 -3.87 10.35 -7.50
CA GLN A 56 -4.45 11.55 -8.08
C GLN A 56 -3.47 12.31 -8.97
N ALA A 57 -2.21 12.45 -8.54
CA ALA A 57 -1.16 13.07 -9.36
C ALA A 57 -0.90 12.27 -10.64
N ARG A 58 -0.85 10.92 -10.56
CA ARG A 58 -0.71 10.04 -11.71
C ARG A 58 -1.81 10.27 -12.73
N MET A 59 -3.06 10.29 -12.28
CA MET A 59 -4.22 10.49 -13.15
C MET A 59 -4.16 11.84 -13.88
N ARG A 60 -3.81 12.92 -13.18
CA ARG A 60 -3.66 14.26 -13.79
C ARG A 60 -2.53 14.29 -14.81
N LEU A 61 -1.35 13.77 -14.45
CA LEU A 61 -0.19 13.73 -15.34
C LEU A 61 -0.49 12.93 -16.61
N PHE A 62 -1.18 11.79 -16.46
CA PHE A 62 -1.59 10.97 -17.60
C PHE A 62 -2.59 11.73 -18.48
N GLN A 63 -3.55 12.44 -17.90
CA GLN A 63 -4.50 13.26 -18.64
C GLN A 63 -3.80 14.39 -19.42
N GLU A 64 -2.90 15.13 -18.79
CA GLU A 64 -2.12 16.22 -19.40
C GLU A 64 -1.29 15.75 -20.60
N HIS A 65 -0.85 14.49 -20.57
CA HIS A 65 -0.08 13.85 -21.64
C HIS A 65 -0.93 13.07 -22.65
N GLY A 66 -2.26 13.13 -22.58
CA GLY A 66 -3.16 12.37 -23.47
C GLY A 66 -3.11 10.85 -23.28
N MET A 67 -2.65 10.39 -22.12
CA MET A 67 -2.54 8.99 -21.71
C MET A 67 -3.67 8.58 -20.75
N GLU A 68 -4.77 9.35 -20.69
CA GLU A 68 -5.91 9.04 -19.83
C GLU A 68 -6.42 7.62 -20.06
N GLY A 69 -6.73 6.91 -18.97
CA GLY A 69 -7.20 5.52 -19.01
C GLY A 69 -6.13 4.48 -19.31
N LYS A 70 -4.91 4.85 -19.71
CA LYS A 70 -3.82 3.90 -19.92
C LYS A 70 -3.20 3.44 -18.61
N THR A 71 -2.82 2.17 -18.60
CA THR A 71 -1.99 1.55 -17.57
C THR A 71 -0.52 1.73 -17.90
N PHE A 72 0.36 1.61 -16.88
CA PHE A 72 1.81 1.65 -17.10
C PHE A 72 2.24 0.57 -18.13
N ARG A 73 1.70 -0.65 -18.03
CA ARG A 73 2.01 -1.72 -18.99
C ARG A 73 1.72 -1.34 -20.44
N GLU A 74 0.67 -0.56 -20.70
CA GLU A 74 0.31 -0.09 -22.05
C GLU A 74 1.21 1.04 -22.56
N LEU A 75 1.99 1.70 -21.69
CA LEU A 75 2.96 2.72 -22.08
C LEU A 75 4.28 2.15 -22.59
N ILE A 76 4.66 0.95 -22.13
CA ILE A 76 5.90 0.26 -22.52
C ILE A 76 6.04 0.11 -24.05
N PRO A 77 5.03 -0.43 -24.80
CA PRO A 77 5.16 -0.60 -26.24
C PRO A 77 5.18 0.72 -27.03
N LEU A 78 4.88 1.85 -26.38
CA LEU A 78 4.96 3.19 -26.99
C LEU A 78 6.39 3.76 -26.95
N GLN A 79 7.31 3.11 -26.25
CA GLN A 79 8.69 3.59 -26.08
C GLN A 79 9.61 3.09 -27.20
N PRO A 80 10.65 3.87 -27.55
CA PRO A 80 11.65 3.45 -28.51
C PRO A 80 12.44 2.24 -27.99
N GLU A 81 12.79 1.31 -28.88
CA GLU A 81 13.55 0.09 -28.55
C GLU A 81 14.95 0.41 -28.04
N ALA A 82 15.65 1.33 -28.72
CA ALA A 82 17.00 1.75 -28.37
C ALA A 82 16.99 3.20 -27.89
N ARG A 83 17.97 3.53 -27.03
CA ARG A 83 18.25 4.92 -26.67
C ARG A 83 18.86 5.61 -27.90
N ASN A 84 18.18 6.63 -28.41
CA ASN A 84 18.74 7.49 -29.45
C ASN A 84 19.56 8.59 -28.74
N GLY A 85 20.84 8.77 -29.07
CA GLY A 85 21.63 9.91 -28.56
C GLY A 85 21.15 11.24 -29.17
N GLU A 86 21.44 12.45 -28.67
CA GLU A 86 21.87 12.93 -27.34
C GLU A 86 20.64 13.58 -26.68
N GLY A 87 20.43 13.40 -25.36
CA GLY A 87 19.28 13.98 -24.63
C GLY A 87 18.33 13.00 -23.94
N SER A 88 18.79 11.77 -23.66
CA SER A 88 18.20 10.76 -22.75
C SER A 88 16.68 10.62 -22.70
N SER A 89 16.07 10.05 -23.75
CA SER A 89 14.79 9.36 -23.59
C SER A 89 15.04 7.95 -23.06
N SER A 90 14.46 7.58 -21.91
CA SER A 90 14.45 6.19 -21.40
C SER A 90 13.98 5.24 -22.50
N CYS A 91 14.68 4.13 -22.71
CA CYS A 91 14.30 3.15 -23.73
C CYS A 91 13.25 2.17 -23.20
N ARG A 92 12.65 1.38 -24.09
CA ARG A 92 11.66 0.36 -23.72
C ARG A 92 12.14 -0.55 -22.58
N GLN A 93 13.42 -0.91 -22.57
CA GLN A 93 14.00 -1.73 -21.51
C GLN A 93 13.96 -1.03 -20.14
N ASP A 94 14.26 0.27 -20.08
CA ASP A 94 14.19 1.05 -18.83
C ASP A 94 12.76 1.06 -18.27
N TRP A 95 11.76 1.23 -19.14
CA TRP A 95 10.35 1.18 -18.75
C TRP A 95 9.90 -0.22 -18.30
N GLN A 96 10.38 -1.26 -18.96
CA GLN A 96 10.11 -2.64 -18.57
C GLN A 96 10.69 -2.96 -17.19
N LEU A 97 11.95 -2.58 -16.94
CA LEU A 97 12.60 -2.77 -15.64
C LEU A 97 11.86 -2.02 -14.53
N LEU A 98 11.41 -0.79 -14.80
CA LEU A 98 10.65 -0.02 -13.83
C LEU A 98 9.27 -0.65 -13.54
N TYR A 99 8.59 -1.15 -14.58
CA TYR A 99 7.33 -1.87 -14.41
C TYR A 99 7.51 -3.15 -13.58
N ASP A 100 8.57 -3.92 -13.82
CA ASP A 100 8.85 -5.15 -13.08
C ASP A 100 9.13 -4.85 -11.59
N ARG A 101 9.85 -3.76 -11.29
CA ARG A 101 10.05 -3.28 -9.91
C ARG A 101 8.72 -2.92 -9.24
N LEU A 102 7.89 -2.13 -9.91
CA LEU A 102 6.58 -1.74 -9.41
C LEU A 102 5.70 -2.96 -9.11
N GLN A 103 5.63 -3.90 -10.05
CA GLN A 103 4.83 -5.10 -9.92
C GLN A 103 5.29 -5.96 -8.73
N LYS A 104 6.62 -6.14 -8.58
CA LYS A 104 7.20 -6.83 -7.44
C LYS A 104 6.83 -6.17 -6.10
N ALA A 105 6.96 -4.85 -6.00
CA ALA A 105 6.62 -4.11 -4.79
C ALA A 105 5.13 -4.29 -4.43
N ILE A 106 4.23 -4.16 -5.40
CA ILE A 106 2.78 -4.38 -5.22
C ILE A 106 2.49 -5.80 -4.72
N ASP A 107 3.11 -6.81 -5.34
CA ASP A 107 2.88 -8.20 -4.97
C ASP A 107 3.40 -8.51 -3.56
N ASN A 108 4.55 -7.94 -3.19
CA ASN A 108 5.11 -8.08 -1.84
C ASN A 108 4.27 -7.36 -0.78
N ILE A 109 3.81 -6.13 -1.05
CA ILE A 109 2.87 -5.40 -0.18
C ILE A 109 1.62 -6.25 0.07
N ARG A 110 1.01 -6.80 -0.99
CA ARG A 110 -0.18 -7.66 -0.87
C ARG A 110 0.09 -8.89 -0.04
N TYR A 111 1.25 -9.53 -0.25
CA TYR A 111 1.67 -10.70 0.50
C TYR A 111 1.84 -10.39 2.00
N TYR A 112 2.61 -9.36 2.36
CA TYR A 112 2.83 -8.98 3.75
C TYR A 112 1.56 -8.53 4.46
N ASN A 113 0.69 -7.80 3.75
CA ASN A 113 -0.61 -7.40 4.28
C ASN A 113 -1.49 -8.61 4.58
N LYS A 114 -1.61 -9.54 3.63
CA LYS A 114 -2.38 -10.78 3.84
C LYS A 114 -1.86 -11.56 5.03
N LYS A 115 -0.54 -11.76 5.09
CA LYS A 115 0.11 -12.49 6.19
C LYS A 115 -0.10 -11.82 7.55
N SER A 116 -0.03 -10.48 7.60
CA SER A 116 -0.30 -9.69 8.80
C SER A 116 -1.75 -9.84 9.27
N GLN A 117 -2.71 -9.80 8.34
CA GLN A 117 -4.14 -9.98 8.64
C GLN A 117 -4.44 -11.40 9.15
N ASP A 118 -3.88 -12.43 8.50
CA ASP A 118 -4.06 -13.82 8.91
C ASP A 118 -3.49 -14.06 10.31
N PHE A 119 -2.32 -13.49 10.61
CA PHE A 119 -1.72 -13.55 11.95
C PHE A 119 -2.58 -12.83 13.00
N ALA A 120 -2.96 -11.58 12.74
CA ALA A 120 -3.80 -10.80 13.66
C ALA A 120 -5.14 -11.50 13.96
N ARG A 121 -5.78 -12.10 12.94
CA ARG A 121 -7.00 -12.89 13.13
C ARG A 121 -6.77 -14.10 14.03
N SER A 122 -5.69 -14.85 13.80
CA SER A 122 -5.32 -15.99 14.66
C SER A 122 -5.14 -15.57 16.12
N GLU A 123 -4.44 -14.46 16.38
CA GLU A 123 -4.24 -13.97 17.75
C GLU A 123 -5.54 -13.49 18.40
N LEU A 124 -6.42 -12.82 17.64
CA LEU A 124 -7.74 -12.42 18.14
C LEU A 124 -8.62 -13.61 18.52
N VAL A 125 -8.63 -14.67 17.71
CA VAL A 125 -9.34 -15.92 18.00
C VAL A 125 -8.79 -16.57 19.28
N LYS A 126 -7.47 -16.62 19.45
CA LYS A 126 -6.84 -17.14 20.69
C LYS A 126 -7.19 -16.30 21.92
N ALA A 127 -7.32 -14.99 21.76
CA ALA A 127 -7.69 -14.07 22.83
C ALA A 127 -9.17 -14.14 23.24
N GLY A 128 -9.98 -14.99 22.58
CA GLY A 128 -11.40 -15.18 22.90
C GLY A 128 -12.32 -14.13 22.29
N SER A 129 -11.84 -13.33 21.33
CA SER A 129 -12.71 -12.47 20.52
C SER A 129 -13.38 -13.32 19.44
N ASP A 130 -14.70 -13.46 19.50
CA ASP A 130 -15.48 -14.05 18.41
C ASP A 130 -15.16 -13.30 17.11
N ALA A 131 -14.68 -14.03 16.10
CA ALA A 131 -14.17 -13.53 14.83
C ALA A 131 -15.20 -12.77 13.96
N GLY A 132 -16.38 -12.44 14.50
CA GLY A 132 -17.52 -11.84 13.81
C GLY A 132 -17.59 -10.31 13.83
N THR A 133 -16.64 -9.59 14.42
CA THR A 133 -16.73 -8.12 14.60
C THR A 133 -15.69 -7.30 13.83
N VAL A 134 -14.78 -7.91 13.08
CA VAL A 134 -13.77 -7.17 12.31
C VAL A 134 -14.22 -7.07 10.86
N ASP A 135 -14.81 -5.92 10.49
CA ASP A 135 -15.09 -5.58 9.10
C ASP A 135 -13.77 -5.59 8.29
N PRO A 136 -13.62 -6.47 7.28
CA PRO A 136 -12.40 -6.57 6.47
C PRO A 136 -12.10 -5.31 5.64
N SER A 137 -13.09 -4.42 5.46
CA SER A 137 -12.99 -3.29 4.54
C SER A 137 -12.36 -2.04 5.14
N SER A 138 -12.37 -1.88 6.47
CA SER A 138 -12.15 -0.54 7.03
C SER A 138 -10.68 -0.22 7.25
N GLY A 139 -9.82 -1.17 7.63
CA GLY A 139 -8.39 -0.93 7.89
C GLY A 139 -8.08 0.17 8.93
N VAL A 140 -9.11 0.81 9.49
CA VAL A 140 -9.06 2.00 10.31
C VAL A 140 -9.42 1.60 11.74
N TYR A 141 -8.45 1.77 12.62
CA TYR A 141 -8.67 1.69 14.06
C TYR A 141 -9.53 2.88 14.49
N HIS A 142 -10.73 2.61 15.00
CA HIS A 142 -11.57 3.59 15.66
C HIS A 142 -11.47 3.39 17.18
N PRO A 143 -10.97 4.38 17.95
CA PRO A 143 -10.79 4.24 19.39
C PRO A 143 -12.09 4.00 20.19
N ASP A 144 -13.25 4.30 19.60
CA ASP A 144 -14.54 4.32 20.29
C ASP A 144 -15.31 2.99 20.31
N TYR A 145 -14.77 1.88 19.78
CA TYR A 145 -15.40 0.56 19.87
C TYR A 145 -15.19 -0.13 21.24
N GLY A 146 -15.23 0.67 22.31
CA GLY A 146 -15.10 0.27 23.71
C GLY A 146 -16.33 0.63 24.55
N GLY A 147 -17.53 0.56 23.96
CA GLY A 147 -18.78 0.74 24.69
C GLY A 147 -19.04 -0.42 25.67
N ARG A 148 -18.43 -0.36 26.87
CA ARG A 148 -18.83 -1.18 28.02
C ARG A 148 -20.33 -0.99 28.28
N LYS A 149 -21.15 -1.96 27.85
CA LYS A 149 -22.50 -2.13 28.38
C LYS A 149 -22.37 -2.46 29.87
N ASN A 150 -22.70 -1.51 30.73
CA ASN A 150 -22.85 -1.74 32.16
C ASN A 150 -23.90 -2.83 32.40
N MET A 151 -23.45 -4.05 32.63
CA MET A 151 -24.25 -5.21 33.05
C MET A 151 -24.49 -5.19 34.56
N PHE A 152 -25.00 -4.08 35.09
CA PHE A 152 -25.54 -4.01 36.45
C PHE A 152 -26.92 -3.36 36.44
N SER A 153 -27.90 -4.13 35.98
CA SER A 153 -29.29 -4.00 36.43
C SER A 153 -29.80 -5.39 36.82
N LYS A 154 -29.61 -5.74 38.11
CA LYS A 154 -30.39 -6.80 38.76
C LYS A 154 -30.78 -6.38 40.16
N LYS A 155 -32.11 -6.16 40.31
CA LYS A 155 -32.98 -6.29 41.50
C LYS A 155 -32.67 -5.30 42.64
N ILE A 156 -33.66 -4.63 43.24
CA ILE A 156 -34.98 -5.07 43.74
C ILE A 156 -36.05 -4.05 43.35
#